data_AF-A0A531DJG6-F1
#
_entry.id   AF-A0A531DJG6-F1
#
_cell.length_a   1.000
_cell.length_b   1.000
_cell.length_c   1.000
_cell.angle_alpha   90.00
_cell.angle_beta   90.00
_cell.angle_gamma   90.00
#
_symmetry.space_group_name_H-M   'P 1'
#
loop_
_entity.id
_entity.type
_entity.pdbx_description
1 polymer ?
#
loop_
_entity_poly.entity_id
_entity_poly.type
_entity_poly.pdbx_seq_one_letter_code
_entity_poly.pdbx_strand_id
1 'polypeptide(L)'
;GVARINRLTGNLSTRGSLSASGTVGINPAQGFPADLSVKLVDGRYTDGRVVTANLGGDLTIKGPLASGPVISGTINLAKTVITVPNKLPASLEALDVRHKNAPAAVRAQDKALRPATASGSGGGGLNLDVTVNAPSQIFIQGRGVDAELGGSLRLTGPASSPQAVGTFDLQRGRLTILAKRLTFTEGTVGFS
;
A
#
# COMPACT_ATOMS: atom_id res chain seq x y z
N GLY A 1 -29.38 14.57 6.55
CA GLY A 1 -28.87 14.17 7.88
C GLY A 1 -27.39 13.82 7.79
N VAL A 2 -26.74 13.61 8.93
CA VAL A 2 -25.33 13.23 9.02
C VAL A 2 -25.18 12.08 10.01
N ALA A 3 -24.45 11.03 9.63
CA ALA A 3 -24.02 9.98 10.52
C ALA A 3 -22.66 10.35 11.12
N ARG A 4 -22.49 10.18 12.43
CA ARG A 4 -21.24 10.46 13.13
C ARG A 4 -20.57 9.16 13.56
N ILE A 5 -19.29 9.03 13.24
CA ILE A 5 -18.42 7.96 13.70
C ILE A 5 -17.61 8.52 14.87
N ASN A 6 -18.03 8.19 16.09
CA ASN A 6 -17.31 8.62 17.29
C ASN A 6 -15.95 7.93 17.39
N ARG A 7 -15.93 6.61 17.15
CA ARG A 7 -14.71 5.81 17.16
C ARG A 7 -14.95 4.49 16.43
N LEU A 8 -14.10 4.20 15.45
CA LEU A 8 -13.91 2.89 14.85
C LEU A 8 -12.48 2.46 15.15
N THR A 9 -12.28 1.21 15.56
CA THR A 9 -10.95 0.65 15.83
C THR A 9 -10.84 -0.75 15.28
N GLY A 10 -9.65 -1.10 14.79
CA GLY A 10 -9.33 -2.44 14.32
C GLY A 10 -7.85 -2.75 14.52
N ASN A 11 -7.52 -4.04 14.57
CA ASN A 11 -6.14 -4.50 14.62
C ASN A 11 -5.75 -5.09 13.25
N LEU A 12 -4.52 -4.84 12.81
CA LEU A 12 -4.00 -5.46 11.59
C LEU A 12 -3.57 -6.90 11.91
N SER A 13 -3.79 -7.82 10.97
CA SER A 13 -3.44 -9.25 11.10
C SER A 13 -1.94 -9.48 11.26
N THR A 14 -1.12 -8.59 10.71
CA THR A 14 0.34 -8.64 10.71
C THR A 14 0.98 -7.98 11.93
N ARG A 15 0.38 -6.89 12.43
CA ARG A 15 0.65 -6.10 13.66
C ARG A 15 0.17 -4.66 13.47
N GLY A 16 -0.23 -4.03 14.58
CA GLY A 16 -0.60 -2.62 14.64
C GLY A 16 -2.09 -2.41 14.81
N SER A 17 -2.46 -1.15 15.04
CA SER A 17 -3.85 -0.74 15.23
C SER A 17 -4.23 0.39 14.31
N LEU A 18 -5.46 0.34 13.80
CA LEU A 18 -6.09 1.38 13.01
C LEU A 18 -7.24 1.97 13.83
N SER A 19 -7.37 3.29 13.81
CA SER A 19 -8.54 3.98 14.35
C SER A 19 -9.07 5.00 13.36
N ALA A 20 -10.38 5.21 13.35
CA ALA A 20 -11.03 6.20 12.51
C ALA A 20 -12.18 6.90 13.25
N SER A 21 -12.43 8.15 12.89
CA SER A 21 -13.53 8.97 13.42
C SER A 21 -13.91 10.05 12.41
N GLY A 22 -15.13 10.58 12.50
CA GLY A 22 -15.55 11.67 11.63
C GLY A 22 -17.03 11.65 11.32
N THR A 23 -17.40 12.16 10.15
CA THR A 23 -18.79 12.30 9.72
C THR A 23 -19.01 11.85 8.29
N VAL A 24 -20.21 11.33 8.03
CA VAL A 24 -20.66 10.95 6.68
C VAL A 24 -22.08 11.49 6.49
N GLY A 25 -22.27 12.32 5.47
CA GLY A 25 -23.60 12.76 5.05
C GLY A 25 -24.40 11.60 4.49
N ILE A 26 -25.65 11.43 4.92
CA ILE A 26 -26.53 10.34 4.46
C ILE A 26 -27.36 10.72 3.23
N ASN A 27 -26.86 11.63 2.39
CA ASN A 27 -27.54 12.09 1.18
C ASN A 27 -26.99 11.32 -0.04
N PRO A 28 -27.76 10.40 -0.65
CA PRO A 28 -27.32 9.66 -1.82
C PRO A 28 -27.09 10.56 -3.04
N ALA A 29 -27.85 11.65 -3.18
CA ALA A 29 -27.70 12.60 -4.29
C ALA A 29 -26.37 13.37 -4.25
N GLN A 30 -25.73 13.42 -3.08
CA GLN A 30 -24.40 14.01 -2.88
C GLN A 30 -23.29 12.95 -2.78
N GLY A 31 -23.61 11.67 -3.07
CA GLY A 31 -22.64 10.58 -3.05
C GLY A 31 -22.04 10.29 -1.67
N PHE A 32 -22.78 10.55 -0.59
CA PHE A 32 -22.34 10.38 0.80
C PHE A 32 -21.07 11.17 1.13
N PRO A 33 -21.15 12.51 1.25
CA PRO A 33 -19.98 13.34 1.53
C PRO A 33 -19.39 13.00 2.89
N ALA A 34 -18.12 12.64 2.92
CA ALA A 34 -17.41 12.24 4.13
C ALA A 34 -16.32 13.23 4.50
N ASP A 35 -16.08 13.34 5.81
CA ASP A 35 -14.88 13.91 6.41
C ASP A 35 -14.46 12.99 7.56
N LEU A 36 -13.48 12.14 7.27
CA LEU A 36 -12.99 11.11 8.18
C LEU A 36 -11.52 11.36 8.47
N SER A 37 -11.14 11.20 9.73
CA SER A 37 -9.75 11.08 10.16
C SER A 37 -9.45 9.61 10.44
N VAL A 38 -8.28 9.15 10.00
CA VAL A 38 -7.79 7.79 10.13
C VAL A 38 -6.39 7.84 10.68
N LYS A 39 -6.11 7.05 11.72
CA LYS A 39 -4.80 6.96 12.35
C LYS A 39 -4.34 5.51 12.38
N LEU A 40 -3.14 5.27 11.86
CA LEU A 40 -2.45 3.99 11.86
C LEU A 40 -1.26 4.06 12.83
N VAL A 41 -1.21 3.10 13.75
CA VAL A 41 -0.15 2.99 14.77
C VAL A 41 0.50 1.62 14.66
N ASP A 42 1.84 1.61 14.54
CA ASP A 42 2.69 0.41 14.48
C ASP A 42 2.20 -0.63 13.45
N GLY A 43 1.73 -0.15 12.30
CA GLY A 43 1.25 -0.99 11.22
C GLY A 43 2.41 -1.77 10.60
N ARG A 44 2.21 -3.06 10.36
CA ARG A 44 3.17 -3.89 9.63
C ARG A 44 2.59 -4.31 8.29
N TYR A 45 3.29 -4.02 7.20
CA TYR A 45 3.02 -4.58 5.89
C TYR A 45 4.05 -5.64 5.55
N THR A 46 3.62 -6.77 4.99
CA THR A 46 4.51 -7.75 4.38
C THR A 46 3.79 -8.51 3.28
N ASP A 47 4.46 -8.71 2.15
CA ASP A 47 4.00 -9.59 1.07
C ASP A 47 4.51 -11.04 1.24
N GLY A 48 5.23 -11.30 2.34
CA GLY A 48 5.83 -12.58 2.67
C GLY A 48 7.06 -12.96 1.86
N ARG A 49 7.55 -12.11 0.95
CA ARG A 49 8.61 -12.47 -0.01
C ARG A 49 9.62 -11.36 -0.28
N VAL A 50 9.15 -10.19 -0.68
CA VAL A 50 9.98 -9.10 -1.23
C VAL A 50 9.99 -7.91 -0.28
N VAL A 51 8.83 -7.48 0.22
CA VAL A 51 8.73 -6.25 1.02
C VAL A 51 8.22 -6.55 2.42
N THR A 52 8.88 -5.95 3.40
CA THR A 52 8.41 -5.86 4.78
C THR A 52 8.58 -4.42 5.24
N ALA A 53 7.51 -3.76 5.66
CA ALA A 53 7.56 -2.37 6.12
C ALA A 53 6.82 -2.22 7.45
N ASN A 54 7.39 -1.45 8.36
CA ASN A 54 6.68 -0.92 9.51
C ASN A 54 6.32 0.54 9.22
N LEU A 55 5.06 0.90 9.44
CA LEU A 55 4.55 2.22 9.12
C LEU A 55 3.53 2.72 10.15
N GLY A 56 3.51 4.02 10.34
CA GLY A 56 2.46 4.74 11.05
C GLY A 56 2.02 5.93 10.22
N GLY A 57 0.84 6.46 10.49
CA GLY A 57 0.39 7.61 9.73
C GLY A 57 -0.94 8.17 10.19
N ASP A 58 -1.16 9.41 9.80
CA ASP A 58 -2.39 10.16 10.00
C ASP A 58 -2.91 10.55 8.61
N LEU A 59 -4.11 10.06 8.29
CA LEU A 59 -4.76 10.22 7.00
C LEU A 59 -6.14 10.82 7.20
N THR A 60 -6.64 11.46 6.15
CA THR A 60 -8.01 11.96 6.06
C THR A 60 -8.66 11.42 4.80
N ILE A 61 -9.96 11.17 4.87
CA ILE A 61 -10.77 10.77 3.71
C ILE A 61 -11.85 11.81 3.56
N LYS A 62 -11.83 12.55 2.45
CA LYS A 62 -12.75 13.66 2.20
C LYS A 62 -13.46 13.54 0.86
N GLY A 63 -14.70 14.00 0.82
CA GLY A 63 -15.50 14.07 -0.39
C GLY A 63 -16.52 12.93 -0.52
N PRO A 64 -17.15 12.79 -1.69
CA PRO A 64 -18.24 11.84 -1.90
C PRO A 64 -17.71 10.40 -1.97
N LEU A 65 -18.04 9.58 -0.96
CA LEU A 65 -17.60 8.18 -0.88
C LEU A 65 -18.04 7.34 -2.10
N ALA A 66 -19.16 7.69 -2.72
CA ALA A 66 -19.68 6.97 -3.88
C ALA A 66 -19.05 7.38 -5.22
N SER A 67 -18.37 8.53 -5.31
CA SER A 67 -17.89 9.08 -6.59
C SER A 67 -16.43 9.53 -6.60
N GLY A 68 -15.62 8.98 -5.68
CA GLY A 68 -14.17 9.18 -5.67
C GLY A 68 -13.72 10.15 -4.58
N PRO A 69 -13.74 9.74 -3.31
CA PRO A 69 -13.19 10.55 -2.24
C PRO A 69 -11.66 10.63 -2.36
N VAL A 70 -11.07 11.65 -1.74
CA VAL A 70 -9.62 11.84 -1.68
C VAL A 70 -9.11 11.37 -0.32
N ILE A 71 -8.09 10.53 -0.34
CA ILE A 71 -7.29 10.15 0.81
C ILE A 71 -6.06 11.04 0.85
N SER A 72 -5.94 11.87 1.88
CA SER A 72 -4.81 12.79 2.04
C SER A 72 -4.13 12.65 3.39
N GLY A 73 -2.82 12.84 3.45
CA GLY A 73 -2.09 12.89 4.72
C GLY A 73 -0.67 12.33 4.62
N THR A 74 -0.15 11.86 5.74
CA THR A 74 1.25 11.44 5.85
C THR A 74 1.36 10.01 6.39
N ILE A 75 2.19 9.23 5.72
CA ILE A 75 2.65 7.92 6.19
C ILE A 75 4.15 8.03 6.46
N ASN A 76 4.56 7.64 7.64
CA ASN A 76 5.96 7.57 8.04
C ASN A 76 6.38 6.10 8.07
N LEU A 77 7.33 5.76 7.20
CA LEU A 77 7.98 4.46 7.21
C LEU A 77 9.06 4.47 8.30
N ALA A 78 8.92 3.51 9.21
CA ALA A 78 10.01 3.09 10.07
C ALA A 78 10.83 2.05 9.28
N LYS A 79 11.14 0.90 9.89
CA LYS A 79 11.95 -0.13 9.25
C LYS A 79 11.25 -0.73 8.04
N THR A 80 11.84 -0.54 6.87
CA THR A 80 11.44 -1.16 5.61
C THR A 80 12.59 -2.01 5.09
N VAL A 81 12.33 -3.28 4.80
CA VAL A 81 13.29 -4.22 4.23
C VAL A 81 12.74 -4.70 2.90
N ILE A 82 13.51 -4.45 1.85
CA ILE A 82 13.28 -4.91 0.48
C ILE A 82 14.30 -6.02 0.21
N THR A 83 13.81 -7.23 0.06
CA THR A 83 14.61 -8.41 -0.24
C THR A 83 14.70 -8.60 -1.74
N VAL A 84 15.91 -8.74 -2.29
CA VAL A 84 16.13 -9.04 -3.71
C VAL A 84 16.15 -10.56 -3.91
N PRO A 85 15.09 -11.17 -4.48
CA PRO A 85 15.01 -12.63 -4.61
C PRO A 85 15.81 -13.15 -5.82
N ASN A 86 16.10 -14.45 -5.83
CA ASN A 86 16.78 -15.13 -6.95
C ASN A 86 15.93 -15.18 -8.23
N LYS A 87 14.61 -15.21 -8.06
CA LYS A 87 13.59 -15.01 -9.09
C LYS A 87 12.52 -14.14 -8.46
N LEU A 88 12.05 -13.11 -9.16
CA LEU A 88 10.81 -12.47 -8.75
C LEU A 88 9.73 -13.56 -8.72
N PRO A 89 8.81 -13.56 -7.73
CA PRO A 89 7.62 -14.38 -7.84
C PRO A 89 7.02 -14.12 -9.22
N ALA A 90 6.56 -15.16 -9.93
CA ALA A 90 5.57 -14.92 -10.97
C ALA A 90 4.53 -14.00 -10.32
N SER A 91 4.17 -12.90 -10.98
CA SER A 91 3.10 -12.04 -10.51
C SER A 91 1.98 -12.94 -9.99
N LEU A 92 1.33 -12.57 -8.88
CA LEU A 92 0.06 -13.17 -8.52
C LEU A 92 -0.99 -12.74 -9.54
N GLU A 93 -0.77 -13.02 -10.83
CA GLU A 93 -1.87 -13.31 -11.71
C GLU A 93 -2.53 -14.53 -11.08
N ALA A 94 -3.71 -14.31 -10.49
CA ALA A 94 -4.66 -15.39 -10.39
C ALA A 94 -4.72 -16.00 -11.79
N LEU A 95 -4.21 -17.23 -11.93
CA LEU A 95 -4.20 -17.96 -13.19
C LEU A 95 -5.59 -17.76 -13.82
N ASP A 96 -5.71 -17.07 -14.95
CA ASP A 96 -7.01 -16.87 -15.59
C ASP A 96 -7.44 -18.20 -16.21
N VAL A 97 -7.90 -19.11 -15.34
CA VAL A 97 -8.43 -20.40 -15.77
C VAL A 97 -9.80 -20.14 -16.36
N ARG A 98 -9.80 -19.83 -17.65
CA ARG A 98 -10.99 -19.85 -18.49
C ARG A 98 -11.40 -21.31 -18.72
N HIS A 99 -12.18 -21.85 -17.78
CA HIS A 99 -12.81 -23.16 -17.95
C HIS A 99 -13.85 -23.12 -19.08
N LYS A 100 -13.50 -23.65 -20.25
CA LYS A 100 -14.47 -23.90 -21.33
C LYS A 100 -15.17 -25.24 -21.01
N ASN A 101 -16.38 -25.15 -20.45
CA ASN A 101 -17.27 -26.26 -20.04
C ASN A 101 -16.97 -26.96 -18.70
N ALA A 102 -16.86 -26.21 -17.59
CA ALA A 102 -16.79 -26.79 -16.25
C ALA A 102 -18.16 -27.34 -15.74
N PRO A 103 -18.23 -28.59 -15.22
CA PRO A 103 -19.40 -29.12 -14.52
C PRO A 103 -19.84 -28.25 -13.34
N ALA A 104 -21.12 -28.31 -12.95
CA ALA A 104 -21.70 -27.40 -11.93
C ALA A 104 -20.95 -27.40 -10.58
N ALA A 105 -20.42 -28.56 -10.16
CA ALA A 105 -19.62 -28.68 -8.94
C ALA A 105 -18.29 -27.91 -9.02
N VAL A 106 -17.64 -27.90 -10.19
CA VAL A 106 -16.39 -27.17 -10.42
C VAL A 106 -16.66 -25.67 -10.48
N ARG A 107 -17.77 -25.22 -11.08
CA ARG A 107 -18.18 -23.79 -11.04
C ARG A 107 -18.47 -23.30 -9.62
N ALA A 108 -19.07 -24.14 -8.78
CA ALA A 108 -19.36 -23.81 -7.39
C ALA A 108 -18.07 -23.71 -6.56
N GLN A 109 -17.12 -24.64 -6.78
CA GLN A 109 -15.82 -24.62 -6.13
C GLN A 109 -14.95 -23.44 -6.61
N ASP A 110 -14.98 -23.10 -7.90
CA ASP A 110 -14.27 -21.95 -8.47
C ASP A 110 -14.84 -20.61 -7.97
N LYS A 111 -16.13 -20.55 -7.61
CA LYS A 111 -16.75 -19.41 -6.92
C LYS A 111 -16.36 -19.33 -5.44
N ALA A 112 -16.16 -20.47 -4.78
CA ALA A 112 -15.75 -20.54 -3.38
C ALA A 112 -14.25 -20.31 -3.17
N LEU A 113 -13.42 -20.67 -4.16
CA LEU A 113 -11.96 -20.52 -4.16
C LEU A 113 -11.49 -19.17 -4.70
N ARG A 114 -12.33 -18.45 -5.45
CA ARG A 114 -12.11 -17.03 -5.68
C ARG A 114 -12.31 -16.33 -4.33
N PRO A 115 -11.28 -15.75 -3.70
CA PRO A 115 -11.52 -14.78 -2.64
C PRO A 115 -12.49 -13.77 -3.24
N ALA A 116 -13.55 -13.41 -2.51
CA ALA A 116 -14.37 -12.28 -2.92
C ALA A 116 -13.37 -11.17 -3.22
N THR A 117 -13.22 -10.83 -4.51
CA THR A 117 -12.52 -9.63 -4.87
C THR A 117 -13.21 -8.60 -4.00
N ALA A 118 -12.44 -7.86 -3.20
CA ALA A 118 -12.93 -6.64 -2.61
C ALA A 118 -13.18 -5.61 -3.74
N SER A 119 -13.78 -6.02 -4.85
CA SER A 119 -14.63 -5.22 -5.68
C SER A 119 -15.89 -4.96 -4.86
N GLY A 120 -15.75 -4.05 -3.89
CA GLY A 120 -16.86 -3.22 -3.47
C GLY A 120 -17.34 -2.46 -4.70
N SER A 121 -18.23 -3.10 -5.45
CA SER A 121 -19.07 -2.48 -6.46
C SER A 121 -19.95 -1.47 -5.73
N GLY A 122 -19.50 -0.22 -5.66
CA GLY A 122 -20.30 0.86 -5.07
C GLY A 122 -19.60 2.19 -4.74
N GLY A 123 -18.30 2.37 -5.02
CA GLY A 123 -17.63 3.66 -4.80
C GLY A 123 -16.66 4.00 -5.91
N GLY A 124 -16.82 5.17 -6.53
CA GLY A 124 -15.87 5.75 -7.47
C GLY A 124 -14.44 5.67 -6.92
N GLY A 125 -13.48 5.42 -7.81
CA GLY A 125 -12.10 5.14 -7.45
C GLY A 125 -11.53 6.16 -6.46
N LEU A 126 -10.93 5.66 -5.38
CA LEU A 126 -10.27 6.48 -4.36
C LEU A 126 -9.13 7.27 -5.03
N ASN A 127 -9.02 8.55 -4.73
CA ASN A 127 -7.87 9.35 -5.13
C ASN A 127 -6.90 9.48 -3.97
N LEU A 128 -5.61 9.49 -4.27
CA LEU A 128 -4.54 9.62 -3.31
C LEU A 128 -3.94 11.03 -3.39
N ASP A 129 -3.57 11.55 -2.23
CA ASP A 129 -2.66 12.66 -2.03
C ASP A 129 -1.88 12.42 -0.73
N VAL A 130 -1.00 11.42 -0.76
CA VAL A 130 -0.33 10.90 0.43
C VAL A 130 1.16 11.16 0.34
N THR A 131 1.72 11.81 1.36
CA THR A 131 3.16 11.93 1.52
C THR A 131 3.69 10.73 2.30
N VAL A 132 4.65 10.03 1.73
CA VAL A 132 5.36 8.91 2.33
C VAL A 132 6.76 9.35 2.70
N ASN A 133 7.05 9.41 3.99
CA ASN A 133 8.35 9.78 4.52
C ASN A 133 9.12 8.55 4.98
N ALA A 134 10.40 8.46 4.63
CA ALA A 134 11.30 7.41 5.09
C ALA A 134 12.70 7.98 5.29
N PRO A 135 12.97 8.74 6.37
CA PRO A 135 14.20 9.52 6.49
C PRO A 135 15.48 8.68 6.48
N SER A 136 15.49 7.47 7.05
CA SER A 136 16.74 6.67 7.16
C SER A 136 16.53 5.18 7.48
N GLN A 137 15.56 4.51 6.85
CA GLN A 137 15.17 3.15 7.28
C GLN A 137 14.69 2.22 6.15
N ILE A 138 15.04 2.50 4.88
CA ILE A 138 14.78 1.58 3.77
C ILE A 138 16.04 0.77 3.51
N PHE A 139 16.01 -0.52 3.82
CA PHE A 139 17.09 -1.46 3.61
C PHE A 139 16.82 -2.30 2.37
N ILE A 140 17.77 -2.35 1.43
CA ILE A 140 17.75 -3.28 0.30
C ILE A 140 18.78 -4.37 0.57
N GLN A 141 18.35 -5.62 0.60
CA GLN A 141 19.20 -6.75 0.96
C GLN A 141 19.00 -7.94 0.03
N GLY A 142 20.07 -8.63 -0.34
CA GLY A 142 20.01 -9.87 -1.11
C GLY A 142 20.93 -9.86 -2.33
N ARG A 143 21.29 -11.06 -2.82
CA ARG A 143 22.21 -11.25 -3.97
C ARG A 143 23.53 -10.48 -3.84
N GLY A 144 24.05 -10.37 -2.62
CA GLY A 144 25.28 -9.64 -2.31
C GLY A 144 25.10 -8.11 -2.18
N VAL A 145 23.89 -7.59 -2.41
CA VAL A 145 23.52 -6.19 -2.13
C VAL A 145 23.17 -6.03 -0.66
N ASP A 146 23.67 -4.96 -0.08
CA ASP A 146 23.21 -4.42 1.19
C ASP A 146 23.30 -2.89 1.11
N ALA A 147 22.16 -2.22 1.12
CA ALA A 147 22.06 -0.78 0.93
C ALA A 147 20.99 -0.16 1.83
N GLU A 148 21.21 1.09 2.19
CA GLU A 148 20.30 1.91 2.96
C GLU A 148 19.93 3.16 2.17
N LEU A 149 18.62 3.37 2.01
CA LEU A 149 18.02 4.49 1.33
C LEU A 149 17.21 5.32 2.33
N GLY A 150 17.12 6.62 2.05
CA GLY A 150 16.27 7.56 2.77
C GLY A 150 15.69 8.62 1.83
N GLY A 151 14.55 9.20 2.18
CA GLY A 151 13.91 10.23 1.38
C GLY A 151 12.40 10.34 1.60
N SER A 152 11.71 10.89 0.60
CA SER A 152 10.27 11.11 0.64
C SER A 152 9.64 11.01 -0.74
N LEU A 153 8.41 10.51 -0.78
CA LEU A 153 7.64 10.27 -1.99
C LEU A 153 6.22 10.78 -1.80
N ARG A 154 5.68 11.51 -2.77
CA ARG A 154 4.26 11.86 -2.80
C ARG A 154 3.52 10.92 -3.76
N LEU A 155 2.46 10.31 -3.26
CA LEU A 155 1.56 9.43 -4.02
C LEU A 155 0.29 10.20 -4.36
N THR A 156 0.05 10.41 -5.65
CA THR A 156 -1.11 11.14 -6.17
C THR A 156 -1.93 10.34 -7.16
N GLY A 157 -3.15 10.80 -7.46
CA GLY A 157 -4.00 10.20 -8.49
C GLY A 157 -4.78 8.98 -8.00
N PRO A 158 -5.44 8.23 -8.90
CA PRO A 158 -6.30 7.12 -8.51
C PRO A 158 -5.52 6.01 -7.80
N ALA A 159 -6.05 5.45 -6.72
CA ALA A 159 -5.43 4.33 -6.00
C ALA A 159 -5.26 3.05 -6.86
N SER A 160 -6.04 2.94 -7.94
CA SER A 160 -5.90 1.87 -8.94
C SER A 160 -4.71 2.07 -9.89
N SER A 161 -4.20 3.29 -9.99
CA SER A 161 -3.05 3.65 -10.83
C SER A 161 -2.32 4.85 -10.20
N PRO A 162 -1.68 4.65 -9.04
CA PRO A 162 -1.05 5.74 -8.31
C PRO A 162 0.14 6.30 -9.09
N GLN A 163 0.30 7.62 -9.04
CA GLN A 163 1.46 8.32 -9.53
C GLN A 163 2.37 8.65 -8.35
N ALA A 164 3.67 8.45 -8.53
CA ALA A 164 4.66 8.62 -7.49
C ALA A 164 5.63 9.72 -7.90
N VAL A 165 5.82 10.73 -7.05
CA VAL A 165 6.72 11.86 -7.31
C VAL A 165 7.62 12.10 -6.11
N GLY A 166 8.94 12.04 -6.30
CA GLY A 166 9.90 12.22 -5.23
C GLY A 166 11.19 11.44 -5.45
N THR A 167 12.02 11.38 -4.41
CA THR A 167 13.33 10.72 -4.47
C THR A 167 13.62 9.92 -3.21
N PHE A 168 14.35 8.82 -3.42
CA PHE A 168 15.08 8.12 -2.36
C PHE A 168 16.56 8.12 -2.70
N ASP A 169 17.37 8.60 -1.77
CA ASP A 169 18.80 8.75 -1.91
C ASP A 169 19.54 7.69 -1.09
N LEU A 170 20.63 7.20 -1.66
CA LEU A 170 21.53 6.25 -1.05
C LEU A 170 22.33 6.91 0.06
N GLN A 171 22.15 6.40 1.27
CA GLN A 171 22.94 6.78 2.43
C GLN A 171 24.23 5.96 2.49
N ARG A 172 24.13 4.66 2.21
CA ARG A 172 25.26 3.74 2.08
C ARG A 172 24.87 2.52 1.28
N GLY A 173 25.79 1.96 0.50
CA GLY A 173 25.55 0.72 -0.23
C GLY A 173 26.79 -0.11 -0.45
N ARG A 174 26.63 -1.42 -0.51
CA ARG A 174 27.66 -2.37 -0.93
C ARG A 174 27.08 -3.45 -1.83
N LEU A 175 27.89 -3.91 -2.78
CA LEU A 175 27.63 -5.10 -3.58
C LEU A 175 28.83 -6.04 -3.52
N THR A 176 28.59 -7.30 -3.18
CA THR A 176 29.58 -8.36 -3.24
C THR A 176 29.25 -9.32 -4.38
N ILE A 177 30.15 -9.48 -5.35
CA ILE A 177 29.96 -10.34 -6.52
C ILE A 177 31.29 -11.02 -6.89
N LEU A 178 31.27 -12.35 -7.10
CA LEU A 178 32.44 -13.13 -7.55
C LEU A 178 33.73 -12.78 -6.79
N ALA A 179 33.63 -12.76 -5.46
CA ALA A 179 34.68 -12.37 -4.49
C ALA A 179 35.16 -10.90 -4.54
N LYS A 180 34.56 -10.05 -5.37
CA LYS A 180 34.83 -8.60 -5.41
C LYS A 180 33.82 -7.84 -4.56
N ARG A 181 34.28 -6.77 -3.89
CA ARG A 181 33.46 -5.85 -3.13
C ARG A 181 33.45 -4.48 -3.81
N LEU A 182 32.25 -3.98 -4.05
CA LEU A 182 31.99 -2.63 -4.54
C LEU A 182 31.28 -1.85 -3.43
N THR A 183 31.77 -0.66 -3.14
CA THR A 183 31.15 0.27 -2.18
C THR A 183 30.54 1.42 -2.96
N PHE A 184 29.27 1.71 -2.69
CA PHE A 184 28.55 2.83 -3.27
C PHE A 184 28.44 3.94 -2.23
N THR A 185 28.87 5.14 -2.61
CA THR A 185 28.82 6.34 -1.77
C THR A 185 27.71 7.29 -2.18
N GLU A 186 27.12 7.11 -3.36
CA GLU A 186 26.03 7.92 -3.90
C GLU A 186 25.09 7.06 -4.74
N GLY A 187 23.86 7.54 -4.92
CA GLY A 187 22.83 6.92 -5.74
C GLY A 187 21.48 7.54 -5.44
N THR A 188 20.66 7.74 -6.47
CA THR A 188 19.33 8.34 -6.32
C THR A 188 18.34 7.56 -7.16
N VAL A 189 17.17 7.29 -6.59
CA VAL A 189 16.02 6.74 -7.30
C VAL A 189 14.94 7.82 -7.35
N GLY A 190 14.71 8.36 -8.54
CA GLY A 190 13.68 9.37 -8.79
C GLY A 190 12.38 8.76 -9.32
N PHE A 191 11.27 9.38 -8.95
CA PHE A 191 9.93 9.05 -9.43
C PHE A 191 9.30 10.33 -10.02
N SER A 192 8.69 10.20 -11.19
CA SER A 192 8.08 11.28 -11.98
C SER A 192 6.93 10.75 -12.83
#